data_AF-A0A2V9K7Y3-F1
#
_entry.id   AF-A0A2V9K7Y3-F1
#
_cell.length_a   1.000
_cell.length_b   1.000
_cell.length_c   1.000
_cell.angle_alpha   90.00
_cell.angle_beta   90.00
_cell.angle_gamma   90.00
#
_symmetry.space_group_name_H-M   'P 1'
#
loop_
_entity.id
_entity.type
_entity.pdbx_description
1 polymer ?
#
loop_
_entity_poly.entity_id
_entity_poly.type
_entity_poly.pdbx_seq_one_letter_code
_entity_poly.pdbx_strand_id
1 'polypeptide(L)'
;VPGLRSSRIHVLDTKPDPRAPKIVKVIEPEEVIRRAGYSRPHTVHCGPEGIYLNGLGAPNGDGPGGVFLLDHNSYDVLGRWEVDRGSQFFAYDFAWHLGHDTQITSEWGTPNMFENGLVPDLLLAGKYGHRLHVW
;
A
#
# COMPACT_ATOMS: atom_id res chain seq x y z
N VAL A 1 3.29 -6.02 -9.14
CA VAL A 1 4.54 -5.76 -8.40
C VAL A 1 4.64 -4.27 -8.10
N PRO A 2 4.52 -3.86 -6.83
CA PRO A 2 4.64 -2.46 -6.44
C PRO A 2 6.10 -2.02 -6.37
N GLY A 3 6.39 -0.84 -6.90
CA GLY A 3 7.66 -0.15 -6.69
C GLY A 3 7.53 0.77 -5.49
N LEU A 4 8.18 0.42 -4.38
CA LEU A 4 8.11 1.17 -3.13
C LEU A 4 8.46 2.65 -3.37
N ARG A 5 9.69 2.97 -3.76
CA ARG A 5 10.10 4.37 -3.89
C ARG A 5 9.45 5.11 -5.05
N SER A 6 9.28 4.46 -6.21
CA SER A 6 8.74 5.12 -7.40
C SER A 6 7.23 5.28 -7.37
N SER A 7 6.52 4.58 -6.49
CA SER A 7 5.06 4.46 -6.47
C SER A 7 4.42 3.90 -7.75
N ARG A 8 5.23 3.37 -8.68
CA ARG A 8 4.77 2.71 -9.90
C ARG A 8 4.35 1.27 -9.60
N ILE A 9 3.28 0.80 -10.23
CA ILE A 9 2.85 -0.60 -10.12
C ILE A 9 2.97 -1.27 -11.49
N HIS A 10 3.66 -2.41 -11.53
CA HIS A 10 3.82 -3.19 -12.76
C HIS A 10 2.92 -4.42 -12.72
N VAL A 11 2.16 -4.63 -13.78
CA VAL A 11 1.40 -5.86 -14.02
C VAL A 11 2.25 -6.76 -14.89
N LEU A 12 2.60 -7.93 -14.36
CA LEU A 12 3.41 -8.94 -15.03
C LEU A 12 2.52 -10.10 -15.45
N ASP A 13 2.41 -10.36 -16.74
CA ASP A 13 1.79 -11.57 -17.25
C ASP A 13 2.83 -12.70 -17.24
N THR A 14 2.48 -13.80 -16.57
CA THR A 14 3.30 -15.01 -16.46
C THR A 14 2.90 -16.09 -17.46
N LYS A 15 1.96 -15.81 -18.37
CA LYS A 15 1.55 -16.72 -19.44
C LYS A 15 2.10 -16.24 -20.78
N PRO A 16 2.35 -17.17 -21.72
CA PRO A 16 2.31 -18.62 -21.56
C PRO A 16 3.55 -19.20 -20.85
N ASP A 17 4.67 -18.48 -20.77
CA ASP A 17 5.91 -18.94 -20.12
C ASP A 17 6.11 -18.29 -18.74
N PRO A 18 5.89 -19.02 -17.63
CA PRO A 18 6.02 -18.48 -16.28
C PRO A 18 7.46 -18.12 -15.90
N ARG A 19 8.47 -18.60 -16.64
CA ARG A 19 9.88 -18.27 -16.38
C ARG A 19 10.33 -16.99 -17.08
N ALA A 20 9.51 -16.44 -17.99
CA ALA A 20 9.79 -15.22 -18.72
C ALA A 20 8.62 -14.21 -18.68
N PRO A 21 8.20 -13.74 -17.49
CA PRO A 21 7.08 -12.81 -17.39
C PRO A 21 7.30 -11.52 -18.19
N LYS A 22 6.21 -10.94 -18.70
CA LYS A 22 6.23 -9.67 -19.45
C LYS A 22 5.44 -8.60 -18.73
N ILE A 23 5.98 -7.38 -18.73
CA ILE A 23 5.21 -6.21 -18.29
C ILE A 23 4.14 -5.96 -19.35
N VAL A 24 2.87 -6.09 -18.95
CA VAL A 24 1.71 -5.87 -19.84
C VAL A 24 0.99 -4.56 -19.52
N LYS A 25 1.17 -4.03 -18.31
CA LYS A 25 0.67 -2.71 -17.92
C LYS A 25 1.59 -2.08 -16.88
N VAL A 26 1.71 -0.77 -16.96
CA VAL A 26 2.36 0.06 -15.95
C VAL A 26 1.32 1.07 -15.46
N ILE A 27 1.12 1.12 -14.15
CA ILE A 27 0.34 2.15 -13.48
C ILE A 27 1.35 3.17 -12.96
N GLU A 28 1.33 4.36 -13.57
CA GLU A 28 2.21 5.47 -13.20
C GLU A 28 1.81 6.08 -11.84
N PRO A 29 2.78 6.61 -11.07
CA PRO A 29 2.54 7.06 -9.70
C PRO A 29 1.50 8.16 -9.59
N GLU A 30 1.38 9.03 -10.59
CA GLU A 30 0.40 10.11 -10.63
C GLU A 30 -1.03 9.56 -10.57
N GLU A 31 -1.29 8.38 -11.13
CA GLU A 31 -2.61 7.77 -11.10
C GLU A 31 -2.96 7.27 -9.70
N VAL A 32 -2.00 6.62 -9.01
CA VAL A 32 -2.19 6.17 -7.62
C VAL A 32 -2.41 7.36 -6.70
N ILE A 33 -1.60 8.41 -6.85
CA ILE A 33 -1.70 9.64 -6.08
C ILE A 33 -3.06 10.31 -6.32
N ARG A 34 -3.46 10.48 -7.57
CA ARG A 34 -4.70 11.16 -7.94
C ARG A 34 -5.94 10.43 -7.47
N ARG A 35 -5.94 9.09 -7.54
CA ARG A 35 -7.12 8.26 -7.26
C ARG A 35 -7.23 7.81 -5.81
N ALA A 36 -6.11 7.50 -5.18
CA ALA A 36 -6.07 6.96 -3.82
C ALA A 36 -5.48 7.93 -2.77
N GLY A 37 -4.73 8.94 -3.21
CA GLY A 37 -4.05 9.88 -2.29
C GLY A 37 -2.83 9.29 -1.59
N TYR A 38 -2.33 8.13 -2.06
CA TYR A 38 -1.22 7.42 -1.44
C TYR A 38 0.00 7.31 -2.34
N SER A 39 1.14 7.06 -1.70
CA SER A 39 2.41 6.73 -2.33
C SER A 39 3.11 5.62 -1.54
N ARG A 40 4.22 5.11 -2.10
CA ARG A 40 5.02 4.03 -1.51
C ARG A 40 4.20 2.76 -1.29
N PRO A 41 3.67 2.16 -2.37
CA PRO A 41 2.93 0.91 -2.27
C PRO A 41 3.85 -0.21 -1.78
N HIS A 42 3.36 -1.06 -0.87
CA HIS A 42 4.17 -2.10 -0.24
C HIS A 42 3.58 -3.50 -0.40
N THR A 43 2.60 -3.87 0.42
CA THR A 43 1.94 -5.17 0.43
C THR A 43 0.90 -5.25 -0.68
N VAL A 44 0.72 -6.43 -1.26
CA VAL A 44 -0.33 -6.72 -2.26
C VAL A 44 -1.08 -7.98 -1.87
N HIS A 45 -2.41 -7.93 -1.85
CA HIS A 45 -3.27 -9.08 -1.63
C HIS A 45 -4.38 -9.17 -2.67
N CYS A 46 -4.64 -10.38 -3.18
CA CYS A 46 -5.79 -10.67 -4.03
C CYS A 46 -7.05 -10.85 -3.17
N GLY A 47 -7.93 -9.86 -3.16
CA GLY A 47 -9.19 -9.89 -2.44
C GLY A 47 -10.39 -10.15 -3.36
N PRO A 48 -11.58 -10.45 -2.79
CA PRO A 48 -12.77 -10.73 -3.58
C PRO A 48 -13.28 -9.54 -4.40
N GLU A 49 -13.12 -8.31 -3.90
CA GLU A 49 -13.65 -7.08 -4.52
C GLU A 49 -12.62 -6.35 -5.40
N GLY A 50 -11.35 -6.67 -5.21
CA GLY A 50 -10.24 -5.88 -5.73
C GLY A 50 -8.90 -6.57 -5.52
N ILE A 51 -7.87 -6.05 -6.17
CA ILE A 51 -6.48 -6.28 -5.74
C ILE A 51 -6.16 -5.17 -4.75
N TYR A 52 -5.90 -5.53 -3.50
CA TYR A 52 -5.64 -4.58 -2.43
C TYR A 52 -4.15 -4.32 -2.36
N LEU A 53 -3.80 -3.06 -2.17
CA LEU A 53 -2.44 -2.63 -1.88
C LEU A 53 -2.47 -1.61 -0.76
N ASN A 54 -1.46 -1.61 0.11
CA ASN A 54 -1.26 -0.46 0.99
C ASN A 54 -0.26 0.52 0.38
N GLY A 55 -0.40 1.80 0.70
CA GLY A 55 0.62 2.84 0.56
C GLY A 55 1.10 3.31 1.93
N LEU A 56 2.41 3.43 2.12
CA LEU A 56 3.01 3.78 3.40
C LEU A 56 2.82 5.24 3.82
N GLY A 57 2.40 6.11 2.90
CA GLY A 57 2.18 7.52 3.21
C GLY A 57 1.55 8.32 2.09
N ALA A 58 1.33 9.60 2.38
CA ALA A 58 0.87 10.59 1.42
C ALA A 58 1.98 10.94 0.40
N PRO A 59 1.67 11.62 -0.72
CA PRO A 59 2.64 11.88 -1.78
C PRO A 59 3.84 12.73 -1.33
N ASN A 60 3.63 13.59 -0.34
CA ASN A 60 4.66 14.43 0.28
C ASN A 60 5.63 13.65 1.19
N GLY A 61 5.44 12.34 1.35
CA GLY A 61 6.27 11.48 2.18
C GLY A 61 5.89 11.47 3.66
N ASP A 62 4.82 12.17 4.05
CA ASP A 62 4.23 12.09 5.39
C ASP A 62 3.06 11.09 5.40
N GLY A 63 2.10 11.25 6.30
CA GLY A 63 0.91 10.44 6.39
C GLY A 63 -0.38 11.23 6.10
N PRO A 64 -1.53 10.54 6.19
CA PRO A 64 -1.65 9.15 6.58
C PRO A 64 -1.29 8.19 5.43
N GLY A 65 -0.78 7.01 5.79
CA GLY A 65 -0.81 5.84 4.91
C GLY A 65 -2.18 5.15 4.93
N GLY A 66 -2.33 4.08 4.16
CA GLY A 66 -3.55 3.26 4.16
C GLY A 66 -3.59 2.28 2.98
N VAL A 67 -4.77 1.80 2.65
CA VAL A 67 -5.08 0.73 1.68
C VAL A 67 -5.91 1.30 0.53
N PHE A 68 -5.66 0.80 -0.68
CA PHE A 68 -6.38 1.15 -1.90
C PHE A 68 -6.55 -0.09 -2.78
N LEU A 69 -7.50 -0.03 -3.71
CA LEU A 69 -7.85 -1.16 -4.57
C LEU A 69 -7.52 -0.88 -6.02
N LEU A 70 -7.15 -1.94 -6.74
CA LEU A 70 -7.20 -2.02 -8.19
C LEU A 70 -8.36 -2.92 -8.63
N ASP A 71 -8.94 -2.60 -9.79
CA ASP A 71 -9.90 -3.47 -10.46
C ASP A 71 -9.24 -4.80 -10.89
N HIS A 72 -9.98 -5.91 -10.82
CA HIS A 72 -9.48 -7.24 -11.17
C HIS A 72 -9.15 -7.39 -12.66
N ASN A 73 -9.91 -6.72 -13.51
CA ASN A 73 -9.87 -6.93 -14.96
C ASN A 73 -9.03 -5.85 -15.64
N SER A 74 -9.30 -4.59 -15.32
CA SER A 74 -8.60 -3.47 -15.95
C SER A 74 -7.29 -3.13 -15.25
N TYR A 75 -7.13 -3.49 -13.96
CA TYR A 75 -6.07 -3.01 -13.08
C TYR A 75 -6.07 -1.49 -12.87
N ASP A 76 -7.18 -0.82 -13.09
CA ASP A 76 -7.29 0.62 -12.81
C ASP A 76 -7.39 0.86 -11.30
N VAL A 77 -6.86 1.99 -10.83
CA VAL A 77 -6.94 2.37 -9.43
C VAL A 77 -8.38 2.77 -9.10
N LEU A 78 -9.04 1.99 -8.24
CA LEU A 78 -10.41 2.27 -7.80
C LEU A 78 -10.44 3.43 -6.81
N GLY A 79 -9.43 3.50 -5.95
CA GLY A 79 -9.25 4.55 -4.96
C GLY A 79 -9.01 3.97 -3.59
N ARG A 80 -9.10 4.85 -2.59
CA ARG A 80 -8.91 4.51 -1.18
C ARG A 80 -9.96 3.50 -0.70
N TRP A 81 -9.52 2.53 0.10
CA TRP A 81 -10.38 1.56 0.77
C TRP A 81 -11.05 2.13 2.03
N GLU A 82 -10.31 2.86 2.87
CA GLU A 82 -10.87 3.39 4.12
C GLU A 82 -11.98 4.42 3.85
N VAL A 83 -13.20 4.10 4.31
CA VAL A 83 -14.31 5.06 4.38
C VAL A 83 -14.14 5.95 5.62
N ASP A 84 -13.97 5.32 6.78
CA ASP A 84 -13.59 5.96 8.05
C ASP A 84 -12.36 5.23 8.60
N ARG A 85 -11.27 5.98 8.85
CA ARG A 85 -9.99 5.44 9.36
C ARG A 85 -9.78 5.63 10.85
N GLY A 86 -10.73 6.28 11.54
CA GLY A 86 -10.57 6.71 12.92
C GLY A 86 -9.24 7.43 13.15
N SER A 87 -8.44 6.93 14.09
CA SER A 87 -7.13 7.50 14.44
C SER A 87 -5.93 6.87 13.72
N GLN A 88 -6.16 5.93 12.78
CA GLN A 88 -5.05 5.33 12.02
C GLN A 88 -4.30 6.40 11.25
N PHE A 89 -2.97 6.45 11.41
CA PHE A 89 -2.11 7.35 10.65
C PHE A 89 -1.00 6.63 9.89
N PHE A 90 -0.28 5.72 10.56
CA PHE A 90 0.74 4.90 9.91
C PHE A 90 0.13 3.67 9.24
N ALA A 91 0.83 3.14 8.24
CA ALA A 91 0.52 1.88 7.58
C ALA A 91 1.82 1.08 7.35
N TYR A 92 1.70 -0.23 7.15
CA TYR A 92 2.80 -1.09 6.70
C TYR A 92 2.31 -2.33 5.95
N ASP A 93 1.85 -3.31 6.70
CA ASP A 93 1.35 -4.58 6.17
C ASP A 93 -0.10 -4.76 6.59
N PHE A 94 -0.85 -5.54 5.82
CA PHE A 94 -2.24 -5.82 6.13
C PHE A 94 -2.62 -7.23 5.67
N ALA A 95 -3.54 -7.85 6.40
CA ALA A 95 -4.15 -9.11 6.01
C ALA A 95 -5.57 -9.15 6.56
N TRP A 96 -6.33 -10.19 6.21
CA TRP A 96 -7.72 -10.31 6.62
C TRP A 96 -8.09 -11.74 7.02
N HIS A 97 -9.23 -11.83 7.68
CA HIS A 97 -9.99 -13.06 7.82
C HIS A 97 -11.33 -12.91 7.10
N LEU A 98 -11.42 -13.35 5.84
CA LEU A 98 -12.62 -13.16 5.00
C LEU A 98 -13.89 -13.74 5.62
N GLY A 99 -13.80 -14.89 6.31
CA GLY A 99 -14.97 -15.51 6.96
C GLY A 99 -15.50 -14.76 8.20
N HIS A 100 -14.76 -13.76 8.68
CA HIS A 100 -15.15 -12.93 9.83
C HIS A 100 -15.32 -11.47 9.45
N ASP A 101 -15.20 -11.13 8.15
CA ASP A 101 -15.28 -9.75 7.66
C ASP A 101 -14.39 -8.79 8.45
N THR A 102 -13.15 -9.21 8.71
CA THR A 102 -12.19 -8.46 9.54
C THR A 102 -10.88 -8.27 8.81
N GLN A 103 -10.39 -7.04 8.76
CA GLN A 103 -9.04 -6.72 8.29
C GLN A 103 -8.17 -6.28 9.47
N ILE A 104 -6.88 -6.64 9.43
CA ILE A 104 -5.89 -6.14 10.37
C ILE A 104 -4.80 -5.43 9.58
N THR A 105 -4.50 -4.19 9.96
CA THR A 105 -3.39 -3.41 9.39
C THR A 105 -2.36 -3.11 10.48
N SER A 106 -1.09 -3.11 10.11
CA SER A 106 0.04 -2.78 10.99
C SER A 106 0.66 -1.43 10.66
N GLU A 107 1.62 -1.00 11.47
CA GLU A 107 2.29 0.29 11.33
C GLU A 107 3.81 0.14 11.19
N TRP A 108 4.44 1.02 10.41
CA TRP A 108 5.90 1.20 10.38
C TRP A 108 6.29 2.66 10.64
N GLY A 109 6.14 3.52 9.64
CA GLY A 109 6.51 4.93 9.70
C GLY A 109 6.24 5.59 8.34
N THR A 110 6.28 6.92 8.27
CA THR A 110 6.09 7.61 6.99
C THR A 110 7.33 7.48 6.10
N PRO A 111 7.21 7.63 4.76
CA PRO A 111 8.36 7.62 3.86
C PRO A 111 9.53 8.52 4.30
N ASN A 112 9.23 9.73 4.79
CA ASN A 112 10.23 10.67 5.31
C ASN A 112 11.04 10.11 6.51
N MET A 113 10.51 9.12 7.23
CA MET A 113 11.17 8.49 8.37
C MET A 113 12.08 7.31 7.99
N PHE A 114 11.98 6.75 6.78
CA PHE A 114 12.71 5.52 6.42
C PHE A 114 13.46 5.56 5.09
N GLU A 115 13.09 6.43 4.13
CA GLU A 115 13.68 6.40 2.79
C GLU A 115 15.19 6.70 2.78
N ASN A 116 15.68 7.43 3.79
CA ASN A 116 17.10 7.77 3.96
C ASN A 116 17.78 6.89 5.03
N GLY A 117 17.18 5.76 5.37
CA GLY A 117 17.62 4.89 6.45
C GLY A 117 16.89 5.15 7.77
N LEU A 118 17.13 4.27 8.75
CA LEU A 118 16.58 4.40 10.10
C LEU A 118 17.06 5.71 10.74
N VAL A 119 16.15 6.46 11.36
CA VAL A 119 16.47 7.66 12.14
C VAL A 119 16.46 7.30 13.63
N PRO A 120 17.64 7.14 14.29
CA PRO A 120 17.71 6.65 15.66
C PRO A 120 16.95 7.50 16.67
N ASP A 121 17.00 8.82 16.54
CA ASP A 121 16.31 9.74 17.46
C ASP A 121 14.78 9.56 17.41
N LEU A 122 14.22 9.32 16.23
CA LEU A 122 12.79 9.02 16.08
C LEU A 122 12.43 7.65 16.68
N LEU A 123 13.31 6.65 16.51
CA LEU A 123 13.11 5.32 17.09
C LEU A 123 13.13 5.35 18.62
N LEU A 124 14.16 5.97 19.20
CA LEU A 124 14.33 6.08 20.65
C LEU A 124 13.25 6.96 21.30
N ALA A 125 12.71 7.93 20.56
CA ALA A 125 11.55 8.73 20.99
C ALA A 125 10.19 8.04 20.75
N GLY A 126 10.17 6.76 20.31
CA GLY A 126 8.95 5.99 20.11
C GLY A 126 8.04 6.51 18.99
N LYS A 127 8.63 7.15 17.97
CA LYS A 127 7.88 7.81 16.88
C LYS A 127 7.52 6.88 15.72
N TYR A 128 8.17 5.72 15.60
CA TYR A 128 7.73 4.67 14.68
C TYR A 128 6.45 3.99 15.22
N GLY A 129 5.68 3.45 14.28
CA GLY A 129 4.45 2.74 14.55
C GLY A 129 4.62 1.56 15.49
N HIS A 130 3.60 1.32 16.30
CA HIS A 130 3.60 0.29 17.34
C HIS A 130 2.19 -0.20 17.68
N ARG A 131 1.25 -0.08 16.73
CA ARG A 131 -0.14 -0.53 16.88
C ARG A 131 -0.53 -1.49 15.77
N LEU A 132 -1.55 -2.30 16.07
CA LEU A 132 -2.36 -2.98 15.10
C LEU A 132 -3.73 -2.31 15.09
N HIS A 133 -4.32 -2.15 13.90
CA HIS A 133 -5.68 -1.64 13.73
C HIS A 133 -6.54 -2.78 13.24
N VAL A 134 -7.71 -2.94 13.86
CA VAL A 134 -8.72 -3.94 13.52
C VAL A 134 -9.90 -3.21 12.90
N TRP A 135 -10.28 -3.64 11.71
CA TRP A 135 -11.35 -3.08 10.90
C TRP A 135 -12.48 -4.09 10.77
#